data_AF-A0A5T1T9F3-F1
#
_entry.id   AF-A0A5T1T9F3-F1
#
_cell.length_a   1.000
_cell.length_b   1.000
_cell.length_c   1.000
_cell.angle_alpha   90.00
_cell.angle_beta   90.00
_cell.angle_gamma   90.00
#
_symmetry.space_group_name_H-M   'P 1'
#
loop_
_entity.id
_entity.type
_entity.pdbx_description
1 polymer ?
#
loop_
_entity_poly.entity_id
_entity_poly.type
_entity_poly.pdbx_seq_one_letter_code
_entity_poly.pdbx_strand_id
1 'polypeptide(L)'
;MKKCILIFFSLYSLSFANIYEKLNDFAYEKKPNKDFKIQEVKLVQFSQENKDCLELLIEASQVRILNSYNSCQKLSKDESFQKFLNEDFLKLYKNNGY
;
A
#
# COMPACT_ATOMS: atom_id res chain seq x y z
N MET A 1 26.11 17.63 -36.18
CA MET A 1 24.85 17.26 -35.49
C MET A 1 25.00 16.16 -34.42
N LYS A 2 25.88 15.15 -34.58
CA LYS A 2 26.04 14.06 -33.57
C LYS A 2 26.49 14.52 -32.16
N LYS A 3 27.29 15.59 -32.04
CA LYS A 3 27.78 16.10 -30.73
C LYS A 3 26.68 16.74 -29.86
N CYS A 4 25.66 17.35 -30.47
CA CYS A 4 24.57 17.98 -29.71
C CYS A 4 23.66 16.94 -29.05
N ILE A 5 23.50 15.76 -29.66
CA ILE A 5 22.65 14.67 -29.14
C ILE A 5 23.19 14.15 -27.80
N LEU A 6 24.51 14.03 -27.65
CA LEU A 6 25.15 13.61 -26.39
C LEU A 6 24.93 14.61 -25.25
N ILE A 7 24.95 15.91 -25.55
CA ILE A 7 24.71 16.97 -24.57
C ILE A 7 23.24 16.95 -24.11
N PHE A 8 22.30 16.76 -25.03
CA PHE A 8 20.87 16.62 -24.69
C PHE A 8 20.58 15.39 -23.82
N PHE A 9 21.26 14.26 -24.05
CA PHE A 9 21.14 13.07 -23.19
C PHE A 9 21.70 13.32 -21.78
N SER A 10 22.83 14.02 -21.66
CA SER A 10 23.42 14.34 -20.34
C SER A 10 22.59 15.31 -19.50
N LEU A 11 21.83 16.22 -20.14
CA LEU A 11 20.93 17.13 -19.45
C LEU A 11 19.67 16.41 -18.93
N TYR A 12 19.18 15.41 -19.65
CA TYR A 12 18.04 14.59 -19.21
C TYR A 12 18.34 13.75 -17.96
N SER A 13 19.59 13.29 -17.79
CA SER A 13 19.99 12.56 -16.56
C SER A 13 19.94 13.42 -15.29
N LEU A 14 20.12 14.74 -15.41
CA LEU A 14 20.09 15.66 -14.26
C LEU A 14 18.66 15.92 -13.76
N SER A 15 17.63 15.74 -14.59
CA SER A 15 16.23 15.87 -14.17
C SER A 15 15.80 14.78 -13.16
N PHE A 16 16.53 13.66 -13.09
CA PHE A 16 16.28 12.59 -12.11
C PHE A 16 16.87 12.90 -10.72
N ALA A 17 17.83 13.83 -10.60
CA ALA A 17 18.37 14.24 -9.29
C ALA A 17 17.29 14.91 -8.42
N ASN A 18 16.37 15.63 -9.05
CA ASN A 18 15.24 16.31 -8.41
C ASN A 18 14.23 15.34 -7.76
N ILE A 19 14.18 14.07 -8.20
CA ILE A 19 13.28 13.07 -7.60
C ILE A 19 13.84 12.63 -6.23
N TYR A 20 15.15 12.50 -6.10
CA TYR A 20 15.78 12.11 -4.84
C TYR A 20 15.72 13.23 -3.80
N GLU A 21 15.85 14.50 -4.21
CA GLU A 21 15.61 15.63 -3.30
C GLU A 21 14.15 15.66 -2.80
N LYS A 22 13.18 15.45 -3.71
CA LYS A 22 11.75 15.39 -3.34
C LYS A 22 11.38 14.19 -2.47
N LEU A 23 12.16 13.12 -2.51
CA LEU A 23 11.94 11.89 -1.75
C LEU A 23 13.03 11.67 -0.69
N ASN A 24 13.79 12.70 -0.32
CA ASN A 24 14.91 12.58 0.60
C ASN A 24 14.46 12.04 1.97
N ASP A 25 13.32 12.54 2.46
CA ASP A 25 12.72 12.10 3.71
C ASP A 25 12.29 10.63 3.67
N PHE A 26 11.84 10.16 2.49
CA PHE A 26 11.46 8.78 2.25
C PHE A 26 12.69 7.85 2.16
N ALA A 27 13.71 8.24 1.41
CA ALA A 27 14.86 7.39 1.10
C ALA A 27 15.91 7.31 2.21
N TYR A 28 16.15 8.42 2.92
CA TYR A 28 17.32 8.54 3.80
C TYR A 28 16.96 8.85 5.25
N GLU A 29 16.04 9.78 5.50
CA GLU A 29 15.77 10.21 6.87
C GLU A 29 14.79 9.30 7.60
N LYS A 30 13.88 8.62 6.88
CA LYS A 30 12.82 7.75 7.42
C LYS A 30 11.99 8.43 8.51
N LYS A 31 11.84 9.76 8.44
CA LYS A 31 11.09 10.57 9.41
C LYS A 31 9.82 11.11 8.76
N PRO A 32 8.67 11.06 9.45
CA PRO A 32 7.47 11.73 8.97
C PRO A 32 7.71 13.23 8.85
N ASN A 33 7.19 13.84 7.78
CA ASN A 33 7.14 15.28 7.60
C ASN A 33 5.79 15.69 6.99
N LYS A 34 5.70 16.91 6.45
CA LYS A 34 4.43 17.41 5.88
C LYS A 34 3.95 16.57 4.68
N ASP A 35 4.87 16.08 3.87
CA ASP A 35 4.59 15.41 2.60
C ASP A 35 4.73 13.87 2.69
N PHE A 36 5.29 13.35 3.79
CA PHE A 36 5.48 11.94 4.07
C PHE A 36 4.96 11.57 5.46
N LYS A 37 4.01 10.63 5.54
CA LYS A 37 3.49 10.12 6.81
C LYS A 37 3.72 8.62 6.91
N ILE A 38 4.22 8.17 8.05
CA ILE A 38 4.30 6.75 8.38
C ILE A 38 2.99 6.38 9.05
N GLN A 39 2.35 5.32 8.54
CA GLN A 39 1.15 4.75 9.14
C GLN A 39 1.42 3.29 9.47
N GLU A 40 1.05 2.90 10.69
CA GLU A 40 1.06 1.50 11.08
C GLU A 40 -0.12 0.79 10.41
N VAL A 41 0.19 -0.34 9.75
CA VAL A 41 -0.78 -1.19 9.07
C VAL A 41 -0.51 -2.63 9.47
N LYS A 42 -1.57 -3.44 9.58
CA LYS A 42 -1.41 -4.88 9.83
C LYS A 42 -1.78 -5.64 8.56
N LEU A 43 -0.84 -6.44 8.07
CA LEU A 43 -1.06 -7.41 7.01
C LEU A 43 -1.52 -8.72 7.65
N VAL A 44 -2.72 -9.17 7.30
CA VAL A 44 -3.34 -10.37 7.87
C VAL A 44 -3.66 -11.34 6.74
N GLN A 45 -3.24 -12.59 6.90
CA GLN A 45 -3.61 -13.68 6.02
C GLN A 45 -4.79 -14.43 6.63
N PHE A 46 -5.88 -14.51 5.89
CA PHE A 46 -7.05 -15.30 6.23
C PHE A 46 -7.03 -16.58 5.40
N SER A 47 -7.09 -17.71 6.09
CA SER A 47 -7.11 -19.05 5.48
C SER A 47 -8.46 -19.71 5.73
N GLN A 48 -9.00 -20.37 4.72
CA GLN A 48 -10.24 -21.15 4.79
C GLN A 48 -9.94 -22.59 4.36
N GLU A 49 -10.44 -23.57 5.13
CA GLU A 49 -10.20 -25.00 4.86
C GLU A 49 -8.70 -25.35 4.69
N ASN A 50 -7.84 -24.77 5.53
CA ASN A 50 -6.36 -24.91 5.47
C ASN A 50 -5.72 -24.45 4.16
N LYS A 51 -6.41 -23.60 3.38
CA LYS A 51 -5.87 -22.97 2.18
C LYS A 51 -5.90 -21.47 2.33
N ASP A 52 -4.93 -20.81 1.71
CA ASP A 52 -4.91 -19.36 1.61
C ASP A 52 -6.16 -18.88 0.88
N CYS A 53 -6.76 -17.83 1.42
CA CYS A 53 -8.06 -17.34 0.99
C CYS A 53 -7.98 -15.85 0.69
N LEU A 54 -7.63 -15.02 1.68
CA LEU A 54 -7.48 -13.57 1.50
C LEU A 54 -6.23 -13.06 2.19
N GLU A 55 -5.61 -12.04 1.59
CA GLU A 55 -4.69 -11.15 2.29
C GLU A 55 -5.38 -9.82 2.51
N LEU A 56 -5.42 -9.38 3.76
CA LEU A 56 -6.09 -8.17 4.19
C LEU A 56 -5.07 -7.17 4.71
N LEU A 57 -5.20 -5.92 4.30
CA LEU A 57 -4.51 -4.79 4.91
C LEU A 57 -5.49 -4.07 5.84
N ILE A 58 -5.19 -4.08 7.13
CA ILE A 58 -5.96 -3.37 8.15
C ILE A 58 -5.29 -2.02 8.39
N GLU A 59 -5.99 -0.96 8.01
CA GLU A 59 -5.59 0.43 8.19
C GLU A 59 -6.43 1.10 9.29
N ALA A 60 -6.06 2.32 9.69
CA ALA A 60 -6.76 3.05 10.75
C ALA A 60 -8.25 3.35 10.45
N SER A 61 -8.66 3.38 9.18
CA SER A 61 -10.04 3.75 8.78
C SER A 61 -10.74 2.72 7.89
N GLN A 62 -10.05 1.69 7.43
CA GLN A 62 -10.59 0.73 6.47
C GLN A 62 -9.84 -0.60 6.52
N VAL A 63 -10.47 -1.62 5.96
CA VAL A 63 -9.85 -2.91 5.65
C VAL A 63 -9.91 -3.12 4.14
N ARG A 64 -8.76 -3.38 3.54
CA ARG A 64 -8.61 -3.62 2.10
C ARG A 64 -8.21 -5.06 1.85
N ILE A 65 -8.79 -5.66 0.82
CA ILE A 65 -8.33 -6.95 0.31
C ILE A 65 -7.17 -6.67 -0.65
N LEU A 66 -5.96 -7.11 -0.29
CA LEU A 66 -4.77 -6.98 -1.15
C LEU A 66 -4.69 -8.11 -2.17
N ASN A 67 -5.02 -9.32 -1.73
CA ASN A 67 -5.00 -10.50 -2.57
C ASN A 67 -6.17 -11.42 -2.25
N SER A 68 -6.65 -12.11 -3.28
CA SER A 68 -7.74 -13.07 -3.19
C SER A 68 -7.38 -14.32 -3.97
N TYR A 69 -7.23 -15.41 -3.24
CA TYR A 69 -6.92 -16.72 -3.80
C TYR A 69 -8.18 -17.36 -4.39
N ASN A 70 -8.02 -18.37 -5.25
CA ASN A 70 -9.13 -19.01 -5.96
C ASN A 70 -10.26 -19.50 -5.03
N SER A 71 -9.93 -19.90 -3.81
CA SER A 71 -10.86 -20.30 -2.74
C SER A 71 -11.87 -19.19 -2.39
N CYS A 72 -11.47 -17.92 -2.48
CA CYS A 72 -12.25 -16.78 -1.99
C CYS A 72 -12.46 -15.67 -3.01
N GLN A 73 -12.18 -15.93 -4.29
CA GLN A 73 -12.33 -14.95 -5.37
C GLN A 73 -13.75 -14.41 -5.47
N LYS A 74 -14.77 -15.26 -5.28
CA LYS A 74 -16.17 -14.81 -5.23
C LYS A 74 -16.46 -13.95 -4.01
N LEU A 75 -16.03 -14.40 -2.83
CA LEU A 75 -16.23 -13.69 -1.56
C LEU A 75 -15.59 -12.29 -1.59
N SER A 76 -14.39 -12.15 -2.17
CA SER A 76 -13.71 -10.85 -2.26
C SER A 76 -14.47 -9.80 -3.08
N LYS A 77 -15.38 -10.21 -3.95
CA LYS A 77 -16.20 -9.32 -4.79
C LYS A 77 -17.60 -9.09 -4.22
N ASP A 78 -17.94 -9.76 -3.13
CA ASP A 78 -19.25 -9.62 -2.51
C ASP A 78 -19.34 -8.30 -1.74
N GLU A 79 -20.32 -7.47 -2.10
CA GLU A 79 -20.49 -6.13 -1.51
C GLU A 79 -20.83 -6.21 -0.02
N SER A 80 -21.60 -7.22 0.39
CA SER A 80 -21.98 -7.39 1.79
C SER A 80 -20.77 -7.77 2.64
N PHE A 81 -19.88 -8.62 2.12
CA PHE A 81 -18.62 -8.96 2.76
C PHE A 81 -17.67 -7.76 2.86
N GLN A 82 -17.53 -6.96 1.79
CA GLN A 82 -16.72 -5.74 1.84
C GLN A 82 -17.25 -4.73 2.85
N LYS A 83 -18.59 -4.62 2.97
CA LYS A 83 -19.25 -3.80 3.98
C LYS A 83 -18.97 -4.33 5.39
N PHE A 84 -19.13 -5.63 5.61
CA PHE A 84 -18.80 -6.28 6.88
C PHE A 84 -17.34 -6.01 7.31
N LEU A 85 -16.37 -6.13 6.37
CA LEU A 85 -14.96 -5.88 6.66
C LEU A 85 -14.71 -4.45 7.16
N ASN A 86 -15.38 -3.46 6.56
CA ASN A 86 -15.16 -2.04 6.85
C ASN A 86 -16.04 -1.48 7.96
N GLU A 87 -17.13 -2.15 8.31
CA GLU A 87 -18.02 -1.77 9.40
C GLU A 87 -17.77 -2.63 10.63
N ASP A 88 -18.34 -3.84 10.65
CA ASP A 88 -18.38 -4.69 11.84
C ASP A 88 -16.98 -5.17 12.24
N PHE A 89 -16.24 -5.76 11.29
CA PHE A 89 -14.92 -6.31 11.57
C PHE A 89 -13.95 -5.22 12.03
N LEU A 90 -13.86 -4.10 11.31
CA LEU A 90 -12.98 -2.99 11.67
C LEU A 90 -13.34 -2.39 13.04
N LYS A 91 -14.63 -2.26 13.36
CA LYS A 91 -15.09 -1.76 14.65
C LYS A 91 -14.70 -2.70 15.80
N LEU A 92 -14.90 -4.00 15.62
CA LEU A 92 -14.49 -5.02 16.60
C LEU A 92 -12.97 -5.03 16.79
N TYR A 93 -12.24 -4.96 15.69
CA TYR A 93 -10.78 -4.95 15.68
C TYR A 93 -10.22 -3.78 16.51
N LYS A 94 -10.76 -2.56 16.34
CA LYS A 94 -10.35 -1.37 17.12
C LYS A 94 -10.76 -1.44 18.58
N ASN A 95 -11.94 -1.98 18.88
CA ASN A 95 -12.46 -2.05 20.26
C ASN A 95 -11.68 -3.05 21.13
N ASN A 96 -11.01 -4.03 20.52
CA ASN A 96 -10.23 -5.04 21.25
C ASN A 96 -8.81 -4.59 21.64
N GLY A 97 -8.48 -3.29 21.51
CA GLY A 97 -7.29 -2.70 22.13
C GLY A 97 -5.94 -3.13 21.53
N TYR A 98 -5.92 -3.49 20.24
CA TYR A 98 -4.72 -3.84 19.48
C TYR A 98 -4.29 -2.76 18.47
#